data_AF-A0A850DXC7-F1
#
_entry.id   AF-A0A850DXC7-F1
#
_cell.length_a   1.000
_cell.length_b   1.000
_cell.length_c   1.000
_cell.angle_alpha   90.00
_cell.angle_beta   90.00
_cell.angle_gamma   90.00
#
_symmetry.space_group_name_H-M   'P 1'
#
loop_
_entity.id
_entity.type
_entity.pdbx_description
1 polymer ?
#
loop_
_entity_poly.entity_id
_entity_poly.type
_entity_poly.pdbx_seq_one_letter_code
_entity_poly.pdbx_strand_id
1 'polypeptide(L)'
;MSELDDATKATQQFIADMTAAGASARLVGQQILFDVDAVDGTLRGQTVPTGVSVSEVQSWPMVPPHWIHLPDTITFAQTNADTTDCPPGWKRHSREFALTSMTIPPARAWLQHVRGVLSIAIAQAA
;
A
#
# COMPACT_ATOMS: atom_id res chain seq x y z
N MET A 1 22.57 -1.53 -13.67
CA MET A 1 22.17 -1.04 -12.34
C MET A 1 20.68 -1.24 -12.24
N SER A 2 20.21 -1.85 -11.16
CA SER A 2 18.78 -2.04 -10.90
C SER A 2 18.16 -0.70 -10.48
N GLU A 3 16.89 -0.44 -10.79
CA GLU A 3 16.17 0.74 -10.27
C GLU A 3 16.21 0.82 -8.73
N LEU A 4 16.34 -0.34 -8.07
CA LEU A 4 16.48 -0.41 -6.62
C LEU A 4 17.83 0.12 -6.11
N ASP A 5 18.89 0.00 -6.91
CA ASP A 5 20.26 0.43 -6.52
C ASP A 5 20.34 1.96 -6.41
N ASP A 6 19.52 2.67 -7.19
CA ASP A 6 19.42 4.13 -7.21
C ASP A 6 18.35 4.68 -6.23
N ALA A 7 17.58 3.79 -5.60
CA ALA A 7 16.54 4.18 -4.65
C ALA A 7 17.12 4.67 -3.31
N THR A 8 16.38 5.53 -2.61
CA THR A 8 16.80 5.98 -1.27
C THR A 8 16.80 4.82 -0.28
N LYS A 9 17.61 4.93 0.78
CA LYS A 9 17.66 3.92 1.85
C LYS A 9 16.28 3.67 2.48
N ALA A 10 15.46 4.71 2.61
CA ALA A 10 14.11 4.57 3.14
C ALA A 10 13.22 3.71 2.22
N THR A 11 13.28 3.94 0.90
CA THR A 11 12.59 3.12 -0.10
C THR A 11 13.04 1.67 -0.06
N GLN A 12 14.36 1.43 -0.02
CA GLN A 12 14.93 0.09 0.10
C GLN A 12 14.47 -0.61 1.39
N GLN A 13 14.47 0.11 2.52
CA GLN A 13 14.02 -0.41 3.81
C GLN A 13 12.53 -0.77 3.80
N PHE A 14 11.67 0.09 3.24
CA PHE A 14 10.25 -0.21 3.12
C PHE A 14 10.01 -1.50 2.31
N ILE A 15 10.69 -1.65 1.17
CA ILE A 15 10.60 -2.86 0.33
C ILE A 15 11.06 -4.10 1.09
N ALA A 16 12.18 -4.00 1.80
CA ALA A 16 12.71 -5.10 2.61
C ALA A 16 11.74 -5.50 3.73
N ASP A 17 11.18 -4.51 4.45
CA ASP A 17 10.26 -4.75 5.56
C ASP A 17 8.93 -5.37 5.10
N MET A 18 8.37 -4.89 3.98
CA MET A 18 7.18 -5.49 3.37
C MET A 18 7.42 -6.94 2.99
N THR A 19 8.55 -7.20 2.31
CA THR A 19 8.93 -8.54 1.85
C THR A 19 9.13 -9.48 3.04
N ALA A 20 9.82 -9.03 4.10
CA ALA A 20 10.00 -9.77 5.34
C ALA A 20 8.68 -10.01 6.09
N ALA A 21 7.69 -9.14 5.93
CA ALA A 21 6.35 -9.29 6.46
C ALA A 21 5.43 -10.19 5.60
N GLY A 22 5.93 -10.71 4.47
CA GLY A 22 5.22 -11.64 3.60
C GLY A 22 4.50 -10.98 2.40
N ALA A 23 4.67 -9.67 2.19
CA ALA A 23 4.17 -8.97 1.03
C ALA A 23 5.33 -8.65 0.07
N SER A 24 5.47 -9.42 -1.01
CA SER A 24 6.58 -9.28 -1.95
C SER A 24 6.55 -7.90 -2.61
N ALA A 25 7.41 -6.98 -2.15
CA ALA A 25 7.43 -5.60 -2.60
C ALA A 25 8.48 -5.37 -3.69
N ARG A 26 8.18 -4.48 -4.63
CA ARG A 26 9.09 -4.09 -5.70
C ARG A 26 8.89 -2.63 -6.09
N LEU A 27 9.97 -1.97 -6.49
CA LEU A 27 9.92 -0.65 -7.09
C LEU A 27 9.46 -0.76 -8.55
N VAL A 28 8.56 0.13 -8.96
CA VAL A 28 8.08 0.29 -10.34
C VAL A 28 7.91 1.79 -10.61
N GLY A 29 8.93 2.41 -11.22
CA GLY A 29 8.97 3.87 -11.40
C GLY A 29 8.89 4.62 -10.07
N GLN A 30 7.89 5.49 -9.91
CA GLN A 30 7.68 6.29 -8.68
C GLN A 30 6.83 5.57 -7.61
N GLN A 31 6.55 4.28 -7.80
CA GLN A 31 5.64 3.52 -6.99
C GLN A 31 6.29 2.26 -6.42
N ILE A 32 5.90 1.86 -5.22
CA ILE A 32 6.29 0.58 -4.63
C ILE A 32 5.06 -0.31 -4.64
N LEU A 33 5.10 -1.39 -5.41
CA LEU A 33 4.01 -2.35 -5.54
C LEU A 33 4.25 -3.57 -4.65
N PHE A 34 3.19 -4.05 -4.00
CA PHE A 34 3.18 -5.26 -3.18
C PHE A 34 1.78 -5.86 -3.14
N ASP A 35 1.70 -7.16 -2.87
CA ASP A 35 0.43 -7.88 -2.85
C ASP A 35 -0.12 -8.02 -1.43
N VAL A 36 -1.42 -7.82 -1.26
CA VAL A 36 -2.12 -7.96 0.02
C VAL A 36 -3.31 -8.88 -0.12
N ASP A 37 -3.30 -9.98 0.64
CA ASP A 37 -4.46 -10.86 0.72
C ASP A 37 -5.59 -10.20 1.50
N ALA A 38 -6.74 -10.05 0.85
CA ALA A 38 -7.97 -9.57 1.46
C ALA A 38 -8.59 -10.69 2.30
N VAL A 39 -8.70 -10.44 3.61
CA VAL A 39 -9.15 -11.44 4.59
C VAL A 39 -10.65 -11.36 4.89
N ASP A 40 -11.31 -10.27 4.48
CA ASP A 40 -12.73 -10.00 4.72
C ASP A 40 -13.32 -9.08 3.64
N GLY A 41 -14.64 -8.84 3.69
CA GLY A 41 -15.36 -7.97 2.76
C GLY A 41 -15.60 -8.58 1.38
N THR A 42 -15.94 -7.74 0.41
CA THR A 42 -16.29 -8.19 -0.96
C THR A 42 -15.11 -8.80 -1.73
N LEU A 43 -13.88 -8.51 -1.30
CA LEU A 43 -12.65 -9.00 -1.92
C LEU A 43 -12.09 -10.23 -1.18
N ARG A 44 -12.79 -10.75 -0.16
CA ARG A 44 -12.29 -11.86 0.67
C ARG A 44 -11.77 -13.03 -0.16
N GLY A 45 -10.57 -13.48 0.15
CA GLY A 45 -9.89 -14.59 -0.53
C GLY A 45 -9.17 -14.19 -1.82
N GLN A 46 -9.20 -12.91 -2.20
CA GLN A 46 -8.44 -12.39 -3.33
C GLN A 46 -7.12 -11.78 -2.87
N THR A 47 -6.09 -11.95 -3.68
CA THR A 47 -4.83 -11.21 -3.55
C THR A 47 -4.96 -9.90 -4.33
N VAL A 48 -4.85 -8.78 -3.63
CA VAL A 48 -5.05 -7.44 -4.19
C VAL A 48 -3.69 -6.78 -4.43
N PRO A 49 -3.37 -6.41 -5.69
CA PRO A 49 -2.17 -5.65 -5.96
C PRO A 49 -2.35 -4.25 -5.35
N THR A 50 -1.39 -3.84 -4.54
CA THR A 50 -1.42 -2.59 -3.77
C THR A 50 -0.14 -1.82 -4.04
N GLY A 51 -0.19 -0.49 -3.92
CA GLY A 51 1.01 0.32 -3.99
C GLY A 51 1.00 1.52 -3.04
N VAL A 52 2.16 2.16 -2.96
CA VAL A 52 2.36 3.46 -2.31
C VAL A 52 3.36 4.29 -3.13
N SER A 53 3.31 5.60 -3.01
CA SER A 53 4.31 6.47 -3.62
C SER A 53 5.68 6.34 -2.93
N VAL A 54 6.75 6.40 -3.72
CA VAL A 54 8.12 6.50 -3.19
C VAL A 54 8.28 7.75 -2.31
N SER A 55 7.66 8.86 -2.69
CA SER A 55 7.72 10.12 -1.93
C SER A 55 7.14 10.00 -0.51
N GLU A 56 6.19 9.08 -0.27
CA GLU A 56 5.56 8.92 1.04
C GLU A 56 6.35 8.04 2.00
N VAL A 57 7.20 7.14 1.50
CA VAL A 57 7.98 6.23 2.36
C VAL A 57 9.27 6.85 2.87
N GLN A 58 9.58 8.11 2.56
CA GLN A 58 10.86 8.72 2.90
C GLN A 58 11.11 8.86 4.40
N SER A 59 10.05 8.80 5.22
CA SER A 59 10.11 8.81 6.68
C SER A 59 9.84 7.44 7.30
N TRP A 60 9.78 6.37 6.50
CA TRP A 60 9.61 5.02 7.00
C TRP A 60 10.81 4.57 7.87
N PRO A 61 10.60 3.88 9.00
CA PRO A 61 9.33 3.40 9.56
C PRO A 61 8.66 4.36 10.55
N MET A 62 9.22 5.55 10.75
CA MET A 62 8.69 6.51 11.74
C MET A 62 7.33 7.08 11.35
N VAL A 63 7.09 7.27 10.05
CA VAL A 63 5.82 7.73 9.49
C VAL A 63 5.41 6.78 8.36
N PRO A 64 4.23 6.12 8.47
CA PRO A 64 3.72 5.28 7.40
C PRO A 64 3.16 6.12 6.25
N PRO A 65 3.01 5.55 5.04
CA PRO A 65 2.33 6.20 3.93
C PRO A 65 0.89 6.59 4.29
N HIS A 66 0.40 7.70 3.72
CA HIS A 66 -0.97 8.16 3.92
C HIS A 66 -1.89 7.71 2.78
N TRP A 67 -1.36 7.56 1.56
CA TRP A 67 -2.15 7.09 0.43
C TRP A 67 -1.89 5.62 0.11
N ILE A 68 -2.98 4.89 -0.16
CA ILE A 68 -2.93 3.50 -0.63
C ILE A 68 -3.36 3.49 -2.10
N HIS A 69 -2.48 2.98 -2.96
CA HIS A 69 -2.73 2.86 -4.39
C HIS A 69 -3.37 1.50 -4.66
N LEU A 70 -4.47 1.50 -5.42
CA LEU A 70 -5.25 0.33 -5.77
C LEU A 70 -5.68 0.41 -7.24
N PRO A 71 -5.99 -0.72 -7.88
CA PRO A 71 -6.70 -0.72 -9.16
C PRO A 71 -7.97 0.13 -9.07
N ASP A 72 -8.28 0.89 -10.12
CA ASP A 72 -9.43 1.80 -10.16
C ASP A 72 -10.80 1.09 -10.10
N THR A 73 -10.80 -0.23 -10.27
CA THR A 73 -11.93 -1.14 -10.03
C THR A 73 -12.26 -1.32 -8.56
N ILE A 74 -11.29 -1.09 -7.65
CA ILE A 74 -11.50 -1.13 -6.21
C ILE A 74 -12.00 0.23 -5.75
N THR A 75 -13.23 0.25 -5.26
CA THR A 75 -13.91 1.49 -4.87
C THR A 75 -14.35 1.45 -3.42
N PHE A 76 -14.61 2.64 -2.87
CA PHE A 76 -15.06 2.83 -1.50
C PHE A 76 -16.19 3.86 -1.50
N ALA A 77 -17.14 3.72 -0.58
CA ALA A 77 -18.28 4.64 -0.49
C ALA A 77 -17.85 6.10 -0.24
N GLN A 78 -16.83 6.31 0.60
CA GLN A 78 -16.32 7.64 0.94
C GLN A 78 -14.81 7.62 1.06
N THR A 79 -14.13 8.37 0.19
CA THR A 79 -12.69 8.60 0.26
C THR A 79 -12.30 9.75 -0.63
N ASN A 80 -11.29 10.53 -0.22
CA ASN A 80 -10.55 11.32 -1.19
C ASN A 80 -9.75 10.35 -2.06
N ALA A 81 -9.76 10.59 -3.37
CA ALA A 81 -9.02 9.79 -4.34
C ALA A 81 -8.53 10.67 -5.49
N ASP A 82 -7.33 10.38 -5.98
CA ASP A 82 -6.76 10.99 -7.17
C ASP A 82 -5.88 9.96 -7.91
N THR A 83 -5.16 10.41 -8.95
CA THR A 83 -4.28 9.58 -9.78
C THR A 83 -2.81 10.02 -9.73
N THR A 84 -2.42 10.83 -8.75
CA THR A 84 -1.03 11.29 -8.62
C THR A 84 -0.13 10.10 -8.31
N ASP A 85 1.04 10.05 -8.95
CA ASP A 85 2.01 8.96 -8.87
C ASP A 85 1.43 7.56 -9.17
N CYS A 86 0.26 7.50 -9.82
CA CYS A 86 -0.41 6.27 -10.22
C CYS A 86 -0.19 5.96 -11.71
N PRO A 87 0.11 4.70 -12.09
CA PRO A 87 0.03 4.29 -13.48
C PRO A 87 -1.43 4.30 -13.96
N PRO A 88 -1.69 4.24 -15.28
CA PRO A 88 -3.03 4.09 -15.82
C PRO A 88 -3.77 2.88 -15.22
N GLY A 89 -5.06 3.04 -14.90
CA GLY A 89 -5.89 2.00 -14.28
C GLY A 89 -5.76 1.91 -12.75
N TRP A 90 -5.07 2.88 -12.12
CA TRP A 90 -4.89 2.93 -10.67
C TRP A 90 -5.37 4.26 -10.11
N LYS A 91 -5.80 4.22 -8.86
CA LYS A 91 -6.10 5.40 -8.03
C LYS A 91 -5.44 5.24 -6.68
N ARG A 92 -5.11 6.36 -6.06
CA ARG A 92 -4.71 6.37 -4.66
C ARG A 92 -5.83 6.90 -3.80
N HIS A 93 -5.98 6.30 -2.61
CA HIS A 93 -7.04 6.60 -1.66
C HIS A 93 -6.44 7.06 -0.34
N SER A 94 -6.93 8.21 0.16
CA SER A 94 -6.47 8.77 1.43
C SER A 94 -6.93 7.88 2.57
N ARG A 95 -5.97 7.33 3.32
CA ARG A 95 -6.19 6.37 4.38
C ARG A 95 -5.23 6.66 5.51
N GLU A 96 -5.71 7.47 6.45
CA GLU A 96 -4.94 7.83 7.62
C GLU A 96 -4.59 6.58 8.45
N PHE A 97 -3.33 6.48 8.83
CA PHE A 97 -2.83 5.43 9.70
C PHE A 97 -1.90 6.00 10.75
N ALA A 98 -2.47 6.28 11.92
CA ALA A 98 -1.71 6.69 13.09
C ALA A 98 -1.03 5.47 13.74
N LEU A 99 0.19 5.15 13.31
CA LEU A 99 1.01 4.14 13.98
C LEU A 99 1.47 4.69 15.34
N THR A 100 0.89 4.21 16.43
CA THR A 100 1.17 4.69 17.80
C THR A 100 1.99 3.72 18.64
N SER A 101 2.23 2.51 18.15
CA SER A 101 2.98 1.47 18.87
C SER A 101 3.93 0.70 17.96
N MET A 102 5.17 0.53 18.41
CA MET A 102 6.17 -0.34 17.78
C MET A 102 6.24 -1.73 18.41
N THR A 103 5.28 -2.10 19.27
CA THR A 103 5.20 -3.46 19.83
C THR A 103 4.93 -4.52 18.76
N ILE A 104 4.38 -4.10 17.62
CA ILE A 104 4.24 -4.90 16.41
C ILE A 104 5.20 -4.30 15.37
N PRO A 105 5.93 -5.13 14.59
CA PRO A 105 6.76 -4.62 13.50
C PRO A 105 5.95 -3.68 12.59
N PRO A 106 6.44 -2.46 12.27
CA PRO A 106 5.71 -1.45 11.51
C PRO A 106 5.10 -2.00 10.21
N ALA A 107 5.83 -2.85 9.50
CA ALA A 107 5.33 -3.47 8.28
C ALA A 107 4.10 -4.37 8.48
N ARG A 108 4.08 -5.14 9.56
CA ARG A 108 2.92 -5.98 9.90
C ARG A 108 1.73 -5.12 10.29
N ALA A 109 1.95 -4.07 11.06
CA ALA A 109 0.90 -3.12 11.44
C ALA A 109 0.33 -2.40 10.21
N TRP A 110 1.19 -1.97 9.28
CA TRP A 110 0.79 -1.38 8.01
C TRP A 110 -0.03 -2.36 7.15
N LEU A 111 0.43 -3.60 6.95
CA LEU A 111 -0.33 -4.60 6.18
C LEU A 111 -1.69 -4.92 6.82
N GLN A 112 -1.78 -4.94 8.16
CA GLN A 112 -3.05 -5.07 8.87
C GLN A 112 -3.98 -3.88 8.59
N HIS A 113 -3.44 -2.66 8.59
CA HIS A 113 -4.19 -1.47 8.21
C HIS A 113 -4.73 -1.57 6.77
N VAL A 114 -3.87 -1.91 5.80
CA VAL A 114 -4.29 -2.08 4.40
C VAL A 114 -5.37 -3.15 4.26
N ARG A 115 -5.26 -4.29 4.97
CA ARG A 115 -6.33 -5.31 5.01
C ARG A 115 -7.65 -4.78 5.57
N GLY A 116 -7.57 -3.98 6.63
CA GLY A 116 -8.74 -3.27 7.18
C GLY A 116 -9.39 -2.35 6.15
N VAL A 117 -8.59 -1.61 5.38
CA VAL A 117 -9.09 -0.79 4.27
C VAL A 117 -9.75 -1.65 3.19
N LEU A 118 -9.13 -2.74 2.75
CA LEU A 118 -9.70 -3.63 1.73
C LEU A 118 -11.02 -4.27 2.17
N SER A 119 -11.21 -4.52 3.47
CA SER A 119 -12.45 -5.11 4.00
C SER A 119 -13.69 -4.24 3.79
N ILE A 120 -13.50 -2.92 3.63
CA ILE A 120 -14.59 -1.96 3.39
C ILE A 120 -14.73 -1.57 1.91
N ALA A 121 -13.99 -2.22 1.01
CA ALA A 121 -14.19 -2.04 -0.43
C ALA A 121 -15.61 -2.46 -0.82
N ILE A 122 -16.20 -1.74 -1.77
CA ILE A 122 -17.52 -2.05 -2.31
C ILE A 122 -17.38 -2.74 -3.67
N ALA A 123 -18.29 -3.66 -3.96
CA ALA A 123 -18.36 -4.30 -5.27
C ALA A 123 -18.63 -3.23 -6.34
N GLN A 124 -17.91 -3.27 -7.45
CA GLN A 124 -18.32 -2.52 -8.63
C GLN A 124 -19.69 -3.03 -9.08
N ALA A 125 -20.65 -2.14 -9.25
CA ALA A 125 -21.93 -2.49 -9.87
C ALA A 125 -21.64 -3.01 -11.29
N ALA A 126 -22.15 -4.21 -11.59
CA ALA A 126 -22.01 -4.87 -12.88
C ALA A 126 -22.76 -4.13 -14.00
#